data_AF-A0A8S2XFM6-F1
#
_entry.id   AF-A0A8S2XFM6-F1
#
_cell.length_a   1.000
_cell.length_b   1.000
_cell.length_c   1.000
_cell.angle_alpha   90.00
_cell.angle_beta   90.00
_cell.angle_gamma   90.00
#
_symmetry.space_group_name_H-M   'P 1'
#
loop_
_entity.id
_entity.type
_entity.pdbx_description
1 polymer ?
#
loop_
_entity_poly.entity_id
_entity_poly.type
_entity_poly.pdbx_seq_one_letter_code
_entity_poly.pdbx_strand_id
1 'polypeptide(L)'
;YTKTDRFGYHNSTTAEHSTIHDKSAHLNKPMSFRLLHMFTHSMFILLYELKYLSEDDLIQLTQRKINTTSSVNLYLKNHFEKDCQLVYEILDDNNTGHIWLYKLFNHTLDILHLPGILNTNANVIQFEKQFEETILFSHIESVITEIDEYKTIYIEYVRQKKLEELNDFIDELTENDQKYPLLEYLNVTNTKCTIEDFNSKLQMTIRDIDLYYPITNFILQRLNEFQNIKYLFPIVNFTNYLLQK
;
A
#
# COMPACT_ATOMS: atom_id res chain seq x y z
N TYR A 1 -36.47 28.03 18.07
CA TYR A 1 -35.47 28.77 18.86
C TYR A 1 -35.17 28.01 20.14
N THR A 2 -34.12 27.21 20.15
CA THR A 2 -33.54 26.64 21.37
C THR A 2 -32.04 26.95 21.35
N LYS A 3 -31.66 27.88 22.23
CA LYS A 3 -30.31 28.33 22.55
C LYS A 3 -29.56 27.21 23.27
N THR A 4 -28.69 26.52 22.55
CA THR A 4 -27.47 25.92 23.09
C THR A 4 -26.49 26.03 21.95
N ASP A 5 -25.38 26.73 22.14
CA ASP A 5 -24.29 26.74 21.16
C ASP A 5 -23.84 25.29 20.97
N ARG A 6 -24.20 24.72 19.83
CA ARG A 6 -23.92 23.31 19.52
C ARG A 6 -22.53 23.24 18.92
N PHE A 7 -21.58 22.62 19.62
CA PHE A 7 -20.22 22.40 19.10
C PHE A 7 -20.04 20.94 18.71
N GLY A 8 -19.41 20.70 17.56
CA GLY A 8 -18.93 19.37 17.17
C GLY A 8 -19.62 18.72 15.97
N TYR A 9 -19.03 17.59 15.58
CA TYR A 9 -19.48 16.68 14.55
C TYR A 9 -20.90 16.17 14.85
N HIS A 10 -21.85 16.49 13.96
CA HIS A 10 -23.26 16.12 14.13
C HIS A 10 -23.75 15.31 12.93
N ASN A 11 -23.21 14.11 12.76
CA ASN A 11 -23.85 13.11 11.92
C ASN A 11 -24.57 12.09 12.81
N SER A 12 -25.87 12.27 13.03
CA SER A 12 -26.68 11.28 13.74
C SER A 12 -27.11 10.12 12.83
N THR A 13 -26.86 10.24 11.53
CA THR A 13 -27.21 9.26 10.50
C THR A 13 -26.19 8.14 10.51
N THR A 14 -26.64 6.89 10.33
CA THR A 14 -25.72 5.76 10.22
C THR A 14 -25.00 5.77 8.87
N ALA A 15 -23.85 5.11 8.78
CA ALA A 15 -23.06 5.01 7.55
C ALA A 15 -23.91 4.49 6.36
N GLU A 16 -24.81 3.55 6.60
CA GLU A 16 -25.72 2.98 5.59
C GLU A 16 -26.62 4.01 4.90
N HIS A 17 -26.96 5.11 5.59
CA HIS A 17 -27.83 6.16 5.06
C HIS A 17 -27.04 7.31 4.41
N SER A 18 -25.71 7.26 4.43
CA SER A 18 -24.87 8.28 3.81
C SER A 18 -24.84 8.11 2.29
N THR A 19 -25.14 9.19 1.55
CA THR A 19 -25.26 9.19 0.09
C THR A 19 -24.19 10.03 -0.60
N ILE A 20 -23.90 9.76 -1.87
CA ILE A 20 -22.91 10.54 -2.65
C ILE A 20 -23.22 12.04 -2.74
N HIS A 21 -24.48 12.44 -2.53
CA HIS A 21 -24.94 13.82 -2.66
C HIS A 21 -24.99 14.60 -1.34
N ASP A 22 -24.79 13.94 -0.19
CA ASP A 22 -24.85 14.64 1.09
C ASP A 22 -23.74 15.69 1.17
N LYS A 23 -24.10 16.89 1.63
CA LYS A 23 -23.16 17.96 1.92
C LYS A 23 -23.72 18.92 2.96
N SER A 24 -22.83 19.60 3.69
CA SER A 24 -23.20 20.77 4.48
C SER A 24 -23.68 21.91 3.57
N ALA A 25 -24.66 22.69 4.03
CA ALA A 25 -25.28 23.74 3.22
C ALA A 25 -24.30 24.83 2.73
N HIS A 26 -23.21 25.04 3.47
CA HIS A 26 -22.19 26.04 3.16
C HIS A 26 -21.03 25.52 2.31
N LEU A 27 -20.98 24.21 2.02
CA LEU A 27 -19.99 23.60 1.14
C LEU A 27 -20.55 23.54 -0.29
N ASN A 28 -19.68 23.78 -1.27
CA ASN A 28 -20.07 23.80 -2.66
C ASN A 28 -20.17 22.39 -3.23
N LYS A 29 -19.18 21.53 -2.95
CA LYS A 29 -19.06 20.19 -3.53
C LYS A 29 -19.30 19.08 -2.48
N PRO A 30 -20.05 18.01 -2.79
CA PRO A 30 -20.21 16.85 -1.90
C PRO A 30 -18.89 16.16 -1.54
N MET A 31 -17.93 16.17 -2.47
CA MET A 31 -16.57 15.67 -2.22
C MET A 31 -15.92 16.33 -1.01
N SER A 32 -16.13 17.64 -0.84
CA SER A 32 -15.56 18.40 0.27
C SER A 32 -16.07 17.94 1.62
N PHE A 33 -17.37 17.71 1.69
CA PHE A 33 -17.99 17.15 2.87
C PHE A 33 -17.42 15.76 3.17
N ARG A 34 -17.35 14.87 2.16
CA ARG A 34 -16.85 13.51 2.34
C ARG A 34 -15.42 13.45 2.84
N LEU A 35 -14.54 14.28 2.28
CA LEU A 35 -13.15 14.34 2.70
C LEU A 35 -13.04 14.86 4.13
N LEU A 36 -13.63 16.02 4.45
CA LEU A 36 -13.62 16.57 5.81
C LEU A 36 -14.15 15.57 6.85
N HIS A 37 -15.20 14.84 6.49
CA HIS A 37 -15.81 13.80 7.32
C HIS A 37 -14.87 12.62 7.56
N MET A 38 -14.24 12.11 6.49
CA MET A 38 -13.21 11.07 6.53
C MET A 38 -11.98 11.50 7.35
N PHE A 39 -11.50 12.72 7.17
CA PHE A 39 -10.41 13.33 7.95
C PHE A 39 -10.76 13.39 9.44
N THR A 40 -11.97 13.84 9.76
CA THR A 40 -12.44 13.93 11.15
C THR A 40 -12.49 12.55 11.81
N HIS A 41 -13.03 11.55 11.12
CA HIS A 41 -13.10 10.18 11.62
C HIS A 41 -11.74 9.53 11.81
N SER A 42 -10.85 9.66 10.83
CA SER A 42 -9.49 9.11 10.94
C SER A 42 -8.72 9.72 12.11
N MET A 43 -8.87 11.03 12.36
CA MET A 43 -8.27 11.67 13.53
C MET A 43 -8.83 11.14 14.86
N PHE A 44 -10.15 10.95 14.99
CA PHE A 44 -10.72 10.36 16.21
C PHE A 44 -10.30 8.91 16.42
N ILE A 45 -10.26 8.10 15.34
CA ILE A 45 -9.77 6.72 15.40
C ILE A 45 -8.30 6.70 15.85
N LEU A 46 -7.45 7.53 15.25
CA LEU A 46 -6.04 7.62 15.58
C LEU A 46 -5.82 8.02 17.05
N LEU A 47 -6.49 9.08 17.51
CA LEU A 47 -6.36 9.56 18.90
C LEU A 47 -6.84 8.50 19.91
N TYR A 48 -7.88 7.74 19.58
CA TYR A 48 -8.33 6.61 20.39
C TYR A 48 -7.34 5.45 20.40
N GLU A 49 -6.83 5.03 19.23
CA GLU A 49 -5.86 3.92 19.14
C GLU A 49 -4.53 4.25 19.84
N LEU A 50 -4.14 5.53 19.82
CA LEU A 50 -3.00 6.06 20.57
C LEU A 50 -3.28 6.31 22.07
N LYS A 51 -4.50 6.02 22.55
CA LYS A 51 -4.94 6.18 23.95
C LYS A 51 -4.93 7.62 24.46
N TYR A 52 -5.01 8.62 23.56
CA TYR A 52 -5.27 10.01 23.93
C TYR A 52 -6.74 10.27 24.23
N LEU A 53 -7.65 9.46 23.68
CA LEU A 53 -9.08 9.49 23.96
C LEU A 53 -9.55 8.15 24.52
N SER A 54 -10.40 8.19 25.53
CA SER A 54 -11.15 7.03 26.02
C SER A 54 -12.44 6.81 25.24
N GLU A 55 -13.11 5.68 25.45
CA GLU A 55 -14.44 5.43 24.87
C GLU A 55 -15.45 6.49 25.34
N ASP A 56 -15.39 6.89 26.62
CA ASP A 56 -16.27 7.92 27.19
C ASP A 56 -16.06 9.29 26.54
N ASP A 57 -14.82 9.64 26.20
CA ASP A 57 -14.50 10.86 25.48
C ASP A 57 -15.10 10.84 24.07
N LEU A 58 -14.98 9.71 23.37
CA LEU A 58 -15.59 9.55 22.04
C LEU A 58 -17.12 9.61 22.08
N ILE A 59 -17.75 9.03 23.11
CA ILE A 59 -19.21 9.10 23.31
C ILE A 59 -19.64 10.57 23.47
N GLN A 60 -18.91 11.33 24.29
CA GLN A 60 -19.20 12.75 24.51
C GLN A 60 -18.99 13.58 23.25
N LEU A 61 -17.88 13.38 22.53
CA LEU A 61 -17.54 14.12 21.32
C LEU A 61 -18.51 13.86 20.15
N THR A 62 -18.97 12.62 19.99
CA THR A 62 -19.93 12.24 18.95
C THR A 62 -21.39 12.53 19.34
N GLN A 63 -21.63 12.92 20.60
CA GLN A 63 -22.95 13.19 21.17
C GLN A 63 -23.99 12.09 20.91
N ARG A 64 -23.54 10.85 20.74
CA ARG A 64 -24.40 9.73 20.38
C ARG A 64 -25.08 9.20 21.64
N LYS A 65 -26.42 9.19 21.65
CA LYS A 65 -27.17 8.32 22.57
C LYS A 65 -26.98 6.89 22.08
N ILE A 66 -25.99 6.18 22.62
CA ILE A 66 -25.77 4.78 22.30
C ILE A 66 -26.88 3.96 22.96
N ASN A 67 -27.99 3.84 22.25
CA ASN A 67 -28.95 2.77 22.46
C ASN A 67 -28.64 1.70 21.42
N THR A 68 -27.55 0.94 21.58
CA THR A 68 -27.33 -0.40 20.96
C THR A 68 -25.89 -0.89 21.17
N THR A 69 -25.76 -2.21 21.14
CA THR A 69 -24.65 -3.15 21.33
C THR A 69 -23.31 -2.91 20.59
N SER A 70 -23.05 -1.76 19.98
CA SER A 70 -21.87 -1.51 19.14
C SER A 70 -20.98 -0.39 19.69
N SER A 71 -19.66 -0.58 19.70
CA SER A 71 -18.70 0.41 20.18
C SER A 71 -18.66 1.67 19.29
N VAL A 72 -18.30 2.83 19.87
CA VAL A 72 -18.12 4.09 19.11
C VAL A 72 -16.99 3.96 18.12
N ASN A 73 -15.94 3.22 18.47
CA ASN A 73 -14.85 2.91 17.55
C ASN A 73 -15.35 2.22 16.26
N LEU A 74 -16.24 1.23 16.38
CA LEU A 74 -16.81 0.54 15.23
C LEU A 74 -17.67 1.49 14.37
N TYR A 75 -18.41 2.38 15.01
CA TYR A 75 -19.17 3.42 14.31
C TYR A 75 -18.27 4.33 13.47
N LEU A 76 -17.19 4.85 14.07
CA LEU A 76 -16.24 5.71 13.37
C LEU A 76 -15.57 4.98 12.20
N LYS A 77 -15.18 3.71 12.40
CA LYS A 77 -14.59 2.87 11.34
C LYS A 77 -15.55 2.65 10.18
N ASN A 78 -16.80 2.29 10.46
CA ASN A 78 -17.80 2.09 9.41
C ASN A 78 -18.07 3.37 8.61
N HIS A 79 -18.10 4.54 9.27
CA HIS A 79 -18.24 5.80 8.56
C HIS A 79 -17.02 6.15 7.73
N PHE A 80 -15.81 5.98 8.28
CA PHE A 80 -14.57 6.17 7.53
C PHE A 80 -14.51 5.31 6.27
N GLU A 81 -14.80 4.01 6.38
CA GLU A 81 -14.86 3.09 5.24
C GLU A 81 -15.91 3.52 4.21
N LYS A 82 -17.09 3.95 4.68
CA LYS A 82 -18.15 4.44 3.79
C LYS A 82 -17.75 5.73 3.08
N ASP A 83 -17.10 6.67 3.76
CA ASP A 83 -16.62 7.90 3.14
C ASP A 83 -15.54 7.61 2.10
N CYS A 84 -14.61 6.69 2.38
CA CYS A 84 -13.63 6.20 1.38
C CYS A 84 -14.33 5.64 0.14
N GLN A 85 -15.34 4.78 0.32
CA GLN A 85 -16.12 4.24 -0.78
C GLN A 85 -16.79 5.35 -1.60
N LEU A 86 -17.46 6.30 -0.94
CA LEU A 86 -18.17 7.38 -1.60
C LEU A 86 -17.19 8.33 -2.33
N VAL A 87 -16.00 8.57 -1.79
CA VAL A 87 -14.95 9.34 -2.47
C VAL A 87 -14.56 8.64 -3.78
N TYR A 88 -14.30 7.32 -3.75
CA TYR A 88 -13.96 6.58 -4.96
C TYR A 88 -15.10 6.57 -5.99
N GLU A 89 -16.35 6.48 -5.55
CA GLU A 89 -17.52 6.62 -6.43
C GLU A 89 -17.60 8.01 -7.07
N ILE A 90 -17.28 9.10 -6.35
CA ILE A 90 -17.27 10.46 -6.92
C ILE A 90 -16.15 10.63 -7.95
N LEU A 91 -15.00 9.99 -7.72
CA LEU A 91 -13.85 10.07 -8.63
C LEU A 91 -14.04 9.22 -9.91
N ASP A 92 -15.04 8.35 -9.94
CA ASP A 92 -15.27 7.37 -11.03
C ASP A 92 -14.03 6.49 -11.32
N ASP A 93 -13.17 6.29 -10.31
CA ASP A 93 -11.97 5.46 -10.40
C ASP A 93 -11.63 4.78 -9.06
N ASN A 94 -12.15 3.56 -8.91
CA ASN A 94 -11.91 2.70 -7.75
C ASN A 94 -10.46 2.20 -7.65
N ASN A 95 -9.68 2.26 -8.73
CA ASN A 95 -8.34 1.68 -8.75
C ASN A 95 -7.26 2.71 -8.43
N THR A 96 -7.47 4.00 -8.70
CA THR A 96 -6.43 5.02 -8.53
C THR A 96 -6.78 6.15 -7.56
N GLY A 97 -8.01 6.20 -7.05
CA GLY A 97 -8.42 7.23 -6.07
C GLY A 97 -7.54 7.33 -4.83
N HIS A 98 -6.89 6.22 -4.41
CA HIS A 98 -5.95 6.21 -3.29
C HIS A 98 -4.68 7.05 -3.55
N ILE A 99 -4.23 7.15 -4.81
CA ILE A 99 -3.08 7.99 -5.21
C ILE A 99 -3.43 9.47 -5.03
N TRP A 100 -4.63 9.84 -5.45
CA TRP A 100 -5.12 11.20 -5.28
C TRP A 100 -5.30 11.56 -3.81
N LEU A 101 -5.88 10.67 -3.01
CA LEU A 101 -5.97 10.84 -1.56
C LEU A 101 -4.59 11.06 -0.93
N TYR A 102 -3.61 10.22 -1.25
CA TYR A 102 -2.23 10.37 -0.76
C TYR A 102 -1.63 11.75 -1.09
N LYS A 103 -1.78 12.22 -2.33
CA LYS A 103 -1.30 13.54 -2.74
C LYS A 103 -2.04 14.66 -2.00
N LEU A 104 -3.35 14.54 -1.85
CA LEU A 104 -4.17 15.49 -1.10
C LEU A 104 -3.73 15.58 0.36
N PHE A 105 -3.50 14.44 1.03
CA PHE A 105 -3.00 14.38 2.39
C PHE A 105 -1.63 15.05 2.52
N ASN A 106 -0.70 14.80 1.60
CA ASN A 106 0.60 15.48 1.62
C ASN A 106 0.45 17.00 1.47
N HIS A 107 -0.42 17.46 0.56
CA HIS A 107 -0.67 18.89 0.38
C HIS A 107 -1.32 19.53 1.60
N THR A 108 -2.18 18.80 2.32
CA THR A 108 -2.75 19.31 3.58
C THR A 108 -1.69 19.58 4.64
N LEU A 109 -0.61 18.78 4.70
CA LEU A 109 0.47 19.00 5.68
C LEU A 109 1.24 20.29 5.41
N ASP A 110 1.39 20.67 4.15
CA ASP A 110 2.14 21.87 3.75
C ASP A 110 1.33 23.16 3.87
N ILE A 111 0.00 23.07 3.79
CA ILE A 111 -0.89 24.23 3.67
C ILE A 111 -1.70 24.54 4.93
N LEU A 112 -2.01 23.53 5.77
CA LEU A 112 -2.81 23.76 6.98
C LEU A 112 -1.97 24.39 8.11
N HIS A 113 -1.71 25.68 7.96
CA HIS A 113 -1.43 26.59 9.05
C HIS A 113 -2.66 27.45 9.32
N LEU A 114 -3.72 26.83 9.82
CA LEU A 114 -4.93 27.55 10.22
C LEU A 114 -4.87 27.83 11.73
N PRO A 115 -4.47 29.04 12.17
CA PRO A 115 -4.48 29.40 13.57
C PRO A 115 -5.92 29.52 14.04
N GLY A 116 -6.29 28.79 15.10
CA GLY A 116 -7.58 28.97 15.74
C GLY A 116 -8.07 27.75 16.48
N ILE A 117 -8.97 27.97 17.44
CA ILE A 117 -9.67 26.90 18.14
C ILE A 117 -11.02 26.72 17.42
N LEU A 118 -11.35 25.48 17.05
CA LEU A 118 -12.65 25.10 16.45
C LEU A 118 -13.77 25.03 17.51
N ASN A 119 -13.82 26.01 18.40
CA ASN A 119 -14.73 26.06 19.53
C ASN A 119 -16.03 26.81 19.21
N THR A 120 -16.27 27.24 17.97
CA THR A 120 -17.54 27.83 17.55
C THR A 120 -18.01 27.32 16.20
N ASN A 121 -19.33 27.27 15.97
CA ASN A 121 -19.88 26.92 14.66
C ASN A 121 -19.41 27.88 13.55
N ALA A 122 -19.23 29.16 13.87
CA ALA A 122 -18.67 30.12 12.93
C ALA A 122 -17.24 29.74 12.53
N ASN A 123 -16.39 29.38 13.52
CA ASN A 123 -15.01 28.95 13.26
C ASN A 123 -14.96 27.63 12.48
N VAL A 124 -15.84 26.68 12.80
CA VAL A 124 -15.95 25.40 12.06
C VAL A 124 -16.36 25.66 10.61
N ILE A 125 -17.42 26.43 10.37
CA ILE A 125 -17.86 26.77 9.01
C ILE A 125 -16.76 27.49 8.23
N GLN A 126 -16.06 28.43 8.88
CA GLN A 126 -14.96 29.14 8.25
C GLN A 126 -13.82 28.18 7.88
N PHE A 127 -13.44 27.28 8.79
CA PHE A 127 -12.45 26.25 8.54
C PHE A 127 -12.85 25.36 7.35
N GLU A 128 -14.08 24.84 7.34
CA GLU A 128 -14.55 23.94 6.28
C GLU A 128 -14.58 24.62 4.91
N LYS A 129 -14.94 25.91 4.85
CA LYS A 129 -14.85 26.71 3.61
C LYS A 129 -13.42 26.93 3.15
N GLN A 130 -12.53 27.31 4.07
CA GLN A 130 -11.12 27.53 3.75
C GLN A 130 -10.45 26.23 3.30
N PHE A 131 -10.79 25.11 3.91
CA PHE A 131 -10.35 23.78 3.47
C PHE A 131 -10.83 23.49 2.05
N GLU A 132 -12.12 23.70 1.75
CA GLU A 132 -12.65 23.50 0.40
C GLU A 132 -11.95 24.40 -0.65
N GLU A 133 -11.80 25.68 -0.35
CA GLU A 133 -11.20 26.65 -1.28
C GLU A 133 -9.70 26.41 -1.51
N THR A 134 -8.95 26.08 -0.46
CA THR A 134 -7.48 26.00 -0.54
C THR A 134 -6.98 24.62 -0.93
N ILE A 135 -7.64 23.56 -0.46
CA ILE A 135 -7.20 22.18 -0.66
C ILE A 135 -7.97 21.51 -1.79
N LEU A 136 -9.27 21.76 -1.95
CA LEU A 136 -10.07 20.94 -2.86
C LEU A 136 -10.25 21.54 -4.24
N PHE A 137 -10.43 22.85 -4.35
CA PHE A 137 -10.64 23.48 -5.66
C PHE A 137 -9.43 23.31 -6.58
N SER A 138 -8.22 23.40 -6.04
CA SER A 138 -6.98 23.20 -6.79
C SER A 138 -6.81 21.76 -7.32
N HIS A 139 -7.26 20.76 -6.56
CA HIS A 139 -6.97 19.35 -6.84
C HIS A 139 -8.10 18.56 -7.48
N ILE A 140 -9.35 19.01 -7.34
CA ILE A 140 -10.51 18.25 -7.85
C ILE A 140 -10.71 18.41 -9.36
N GLU A 141 -10.20 19.48 -9.95
CA GLU A 141 -10.28 19.72 -11.40
C GLU A 141 -9.09 19.08 -12.15
N SER A 142 -8.02 18.75 -11.44
CA SER A 142 -6.77 18.21 -11.97
C SER A 142 -6.52 16.74 -11.62
N VAL A 143 -7.45 16.07 -10.92
CA VAL A 143 -7.30 14.69 -10.39
C VAL A 143 -6.62 13.75 -11.38
N ILE A 144 -7.14 13.66 -12.61
CA ILE A 144 -6.65 12.72 -13.63
C ILE A 144 -5.19 13.04 -14.00
N THR A 145 -4.92 14.31 -14.30
CA THR A 145 -3.57 14.78 -14.64
C THR A 145 -2.58 14.52 -13.52
N GLU A 146 -2.99 14.79 -12.27
CA GLU A 146 -2.13 14.60 -11.11
C GLU A 146 -1.80 13.13 -10.82
N ILE A 147 -2.77 12.23 -11.03
CA ILE A 147 -2.56 10.79 -10.91
C ILE A 147 -1.59 10.30 -12.00
N ASP A 148 -1.73 10.78 -13.23
CA ASP A 148 -0.87 10.38 -14.34
C ASP A 148 0.56 10.92 -14.20
N GLU A 149 0.73 12.13 -13.68
CA GLU A 149 2.03 12.68 -13.29
C GLU A 149 2.68 11.81 -12.21
N TYR A 150 1.94 11.44 -11.16
CA TYR A 150 2.46 10.58 -10.10
C TYR A 150 2.90 9.21 -10.63
N LYS A 151 2.08 8.58 -11.50
CA LYS A 151 2.43 7.30 -12.13
C LYS A 151 3.72 7.42 -12.95
N THR A 152 3.85 8.49 -13.74
CA THR A 152 5.04 8.75 -14.55
C THR A 152 6.28 8.85 -13.67
N ILE A 153 6.25 9.68 -12.63
CA ILE A 153 7.36 9.88 -11.69
C ILE A 153 7.70 8.56 -10.97
N TYR A 154 6.69 7.80 -10.54
CA TYR A 154 6.91 6.52 -9.87
C TYR A 154 7.54 5.48 -10.80
N ILE A 155 7.13 5.43 -12.07
CA ILE A 155 7.75 4.57 -13.08
C ILE A 155 9.23 4.94 -13.28
N GLU A 156 9.55 6.23 -13.34
CA GLU A 156 10.93 6.71 -13.44
C GLU A 156 11.76 6.30 -12.22
N TYR A 157 11.23 6.48 -11.01
CA TYR A 157 11.87 6.04 -9.77
C TYR A 157 12.15 4.53 -9.75
N VAL A 158 11.15 3.70 -10.08
CA VAL A 158 11.32 2.24 -10.12
C VAL A 158 12.36 1.84 -11.17
N ARG A 159 12.38 2.53 -12.32
CA ARG A 159 13.36 2.29 -13.37
C ARG A 159 14.78 2.64 -12.90
N GLN A 160 14.95 3.76 -12.20
CA GLN A 160 16.25 4.16 -11.63
C GLN A 160 16.71 3.18 -10.56
N LYS A 161 15.86 2.83 -9.60
CA LYS A 161 16.18 1.87 -8.54
C LYS A 161 16.54 0.49 -9.06
N LYS A 162 15.82 -0.01 -10.08
CA LYS A 162 16.17 -1.27 -10.74
C LYS A 162 17.49 -1.19 -11.51
N LEU A 163 17.85 -0.02 -12.03
CA LEU A 163 19.14 0.22 -12.67
C LEU A 163 20.27 0.22 -11.63
N GLU A 164 20.05 0.86 -10.49
CA GLU A 164 20.98 0.85 -9.34
C GLU A 164 21.17 -0.56 -8.78
N GLU A 165 20.09 -1.29 -8.50
CA GLU A 165 20.14 -2.68 -8.03
C GLU A 165 20.85 -3.61 -9.04
N LEU A 166 20.66 -3.38 -10.35
CA LEU A 166 21.36 -4.12 -11.40
C LEU A 166 22.84 -3.76 -11.48
N ASN A 167 23.20 -2.48 -11.31
CA ASN A 167 24.59 -2.04 -11.29
C ASN A 167 25.31 -2.59 -10.06
N ASP A 168 24.70 -2.53 -8.87
CA ASP A 168 25.24 -3.12 -7.64
C ASP A 168 25.44 -4.64 -7.80
N PHE A 169 24.50 -5.33 -8.44
CA PHE A 169 24.61 -6.75 -8.76
C PHE A 169 25.71 -7.06 -9.80
N ILE A 170 25.85 -6.23 -10.84
CA ILE A 170 26.92 -6.38 -11.85
C ILE A 170 28.29 -6.12 -11.22
N ASP A 171 28.41 -5.11 -10.35
CA ASP A 171 29.64 -4.78 -9.65
C ASP A 171 30.02 -5.89 -8.65
N GLU A 172 29.05 -6.46 -7.93
CA GLU A 172 29.26 -7.63 -7.05
C GLU A 172 29.72 -8.88 -7.83
N LEU A 173 29.16 -9.12 -9.02
CA LEU A 173 29.61 -10.20 -9.91
C LEU A 173 31.06 -9.96 -10.37
N THR A 174 31.36 -8.72 -10.78
CA THR A 174 32.68 -8.35 -11.32
C THR A 174 33.77 -8.41 -10.24
N GLU A 175 33.47 -8.03 -8.99
CA GLU A 175 34.39 -8.20 -7.86
C GLU A 175 34.64 -9.68 -7.52
N ASN A 176 33.62 -10.53 -7.66
CA ASN A 176 33.73 -11.96 -7.37
C ASN A 176 34.33 -12.79 -8.51
N ASP A 177 34.37 -12.29 -9.75
CA ASP A 177 34.94 -12.99 -10.91
C ASP A 177 36.44 -13.30 -10.74
N GLN A 178 37.18 -12.49 -9.97
CA GLN A 178 38.58 -12.78 -9.64
C GLN A 178 38.76 -14.03 -8.75
N LYS A 179 37.74 -14.36 -7.96
CA LYS A 179 37.74 -15.49 -7.01
C LYS A 179 36.99 -16.71 -7.53
N TYR A 180 35.96 -16.49 -8.35
CA TYR A 180 35.09 -17.51 -8.92
C TYR A 180 34.90 -17.27 -10.43
N PRO A 181 35.88 -17.63 -11.27
CA PRO A 181 35.92 -17.29 -12.70
C PRO A 181 34.82 -17.94 -13.57
N LEU A 182 33.93 -18.73 -12.96
CA LEU A 182 32.79 -19.38 -13.63
C LEU A 182 31.43 -18.79 -13.18
N LEU A 183 31.42 -17.77 -12.32
CA LEU A 183 30.19 -17.14 -11.82
C LEU A 183 29.41 -16.46 -12.96
N GLU A 184 30.13 -15.85 -13.91
CA GLU A 184 29.56 -15.29 -15.16
C GLU A 184 28.75 -16.32 -15.98
N TYR A 185 29.09 -17.62 -15.90
CA TYR A 185 28.36 -18.70 -16.60
C TYR A 185 27.04 -19.09 -15.91
N LEU A 186 26.91 -18.83 -14.62
CA LEU A 186 25.69 -19.07 -13.85
C LEU A 186 24.74 -17.87 -13.87
N ASN A 187 25.16 -16.76 -14.51
CA ASN A 187 24.33 -15.59 -14.66
C ASN A 187 23.12 -15.91 -15.57
N VAL A 188 21.92 -15.78 -15.00
CA VAL A 188 20.63 -16.20 -15.59
C VAL A 188 20.33 -15.50 -16.92
N THR A 189 21.03 -14.39 -17.21
CA THR A 189 20.92 -13.62 -18.46
C THR A 189 21.71 -14.22 -19.62
N ASN A 190 22.65 -15.14 -19.37
CA ASN A 190 23.50 -15.75 -20.40
C ASN A 190 22.87 -17.04 -20.96
N THR A 191 21.81 -16.89 -21.75
CA THR A 191 20.98 -17.98 -22.32
C THR A 191 21.67 -18.88 -23.36
N LYS A 192 22.97 -18.73 -23.59
CA LYS A 192 23.74 -19.49 -24.59
C LYS A 192 24.47 -20.71 -24.01
N CYS A 193 24.43 -20.94 -22.70
CA CYS A 193 25.21 -22.00 -22.08
C CYS A 193 24.42 -23.31 -21.97
N THR A 194 24.84 -24.34 -22.71
CA THR A 194 24.35 -25.71 -22.47
C THR A 194 25.07 -26.34 -21.27
N ILE A 195 24.45 -27.35 -20.67
CA ILE A 195 25.08 -28.12 -19.58
C ILE A 195 26.35 -28.83 -20.10
N GLU A 196 26.39 -29.24 -21.37
CA GLU A 196 27.59 -29.84 -21.98
C GLU A 196 28.74 -28.83 -22.11
N ASP A 197 28.45 -27.59 -22.49
CA ASP A 197 29.45 -26.52 -22.61
C ASP A 197 30.00 -26.11 -21.24
N PHE A 198 29.13 -26.03 -20.23
CA PHE A 198 29.52 -25.77 -18.84
C PHE A 198 30.43 -26.88 -18.31
N ASN A 199 30.05 -28.14 -18.48
CA ASN A 199 30.84 -29.29 -18.03
C ASN A 199 32.21 -29.35 -18.73
N SER A 200 32.24 -29.09 -20.04
CA SER A 200 33.49 -29.09 -20.82
C SER A 200 34.45 -27.99 -20.34
N LYS A 201 33.96 -26.77 -20.10
CA LYS A 201 34.78 -25.67 -19.58
C LYS A 201 35.23 -25.88 -18.15
N LEU A 202 34.38 -26.43 -17.28
CA LEU A 202 34.73 -26.78 -15.91
C LEU A 202 35.95 -27.73 -15.91
N GLN A 203 35.86 -28.82 -16.67
CA GLN A 203 36.93 -29.83 -16.84
C GLN A 203 38.22 -29.27 -17.46
N MET A 204 38.11 -28.29 -18.36
CA MET A 204 39.27 -27.68 -19.02
C MET A 204 39.96 -26.59 -18.18
N THR A 205 39.22 -25.88 -17.31
CA THR A 205 39.71 -24.65 -16.67
C THR A 205 40.33 -24.90 -15.29
N ILE A 206 39.88 -25.93 -14.58
CA ILE A 206 40.27 -26.17 -13.19
C ILE A 206 41.04 -27.48 -13.09
N ARG A 207 42.37 -27.40 -12.88
CA ARG A 207 43.12 -28.54 -12.34
C ARG A 207 42.65 -28.76 -10.90
N ASP A 208 42.30 -29.99 -10.55
CA ASP A 208 41.80 -30.40 -9.23
C ASP A 208 40.38 -29.89 -8.87
N ILE A 209 39.41 -30.08 -9.77
CA ILE A 209 37.97 -29.78 -9.54
C ILE A 209 37.44 -30.30 -8.21
N ASP A 210 37.86 -31.50 -7.79
CA ASP A 210 37.42 -32.13 -6.54
C ASP A 210 37.76 -31.30 -5.30
N LEU A 211 38.81 -30.46 -5.37
CA LEU A 211 39.24 -29.61 -4.27
C LEU A 211 38.40 -28.33 -4.18
N TYR A 212 38.13 -27.70 -5.33
CA TYR A 212 37.51 -26.36 -5.37
C TYR A 212 35.99 -26.40 -5.50
N TYR A 213 35.44 -27.42 -6.16
CA TYR A 213 34.00 -27.55 -6.43
C TYR A 213 33.49 -28.99 -6.20
N PRO A 214 33.69 -29.57 -5.00
CA PRO A 214 33.37 -30.98 -4.72
C PRO A 214 31.88 -31.31 -4.91
N ILE A 215 30.99 -30.39 -4.52
CA ILE A 215 29.54 -30.57 -4.65
C ILE A 215 29.11 -30.50 -6.11
N THR A 216 29.62 -29.53 -6.87
CA THR A 216 29.33 -29.38 -8.30
C THR A 216 29.80 -30.59 -9.07
N ASN A 217 31.01 -31.09 -8.80
CA ASN A 217 31.55 -32.29 -9.44
C ASN A 217 30.72 -33.53 -9.10
N PHE A 218 30.35 -33.70 -7.82
CA PHE A 218 29.49 -34.78 -7.36
C PHE A 218 28.14 -34.81 -8.09
N ILE A 219 27.54 -33.63 -8.32
CA ILE A 219 26.26 -33.49 -9.02
C ILE A 219 26.41 -33.78 -10.51
N LEU A 220 27.44 -33.25 -11.17
CA LEU A 220 27.68 -33.46 -12.60
C LEU A 220 27.97 -34.94 -12.91
N GLN A 221 28.74 -35.62 -12.07
CA GLN A 221 29.02 -37.05 -12.23
C GLN A 221 27.76 -37.93 -12.14
N ARG A 222 26.75 -37.48 -11.37
CA ARG A 222 25.49 -38.21 -11.14
C ARG A 222 24.30 -37.59 -11.85
N LEU A 223 24.53 -36.70 -12.81
CA LEU A 223 23.46 -35.90 -13.41
C LEU A 223 22.41 -36.78 -14.09
N ASN A 224 22.84 -37.87 -14.74
CA ASN A 224 21.96 -38.88 -15.34
C ASN A 224 21.17 -39.69 -14.29
N GLU A 225 21.74 -39.92 -13.10
CA GLU A 225 21.05 -40.59 -11.99
C GLU A 225 19.99 -39.67 -11.39
N PHE A 226 20.31 -38.37 -11.24
CA PHE A 226 19.43 -37.35 -10.69
C PHE A 226 18.32 -36.89 -11.64
N GLN A 227 18.46 -37.09 -12.96
CA GLN A 227 17.38 -36.86 -13.91
C GLN A 227 16.10 -37.64 -13.58
N ASN A 228 16.23 -38.77 -12.86
CA ASN A 228 15.11 -39.62 -12.46
C ASN A 228 14.51 -39.25 -11.09
N ILE A 229 15.15 -38.38 -10.29
CA ILE A 229 14.63 -37.95 -8.97
C ILE A 229 13.24 -37.31 -9.10
N LYS A 230 12.96 -36.62 -10.21
CA LYS A 230 11.64 -36.03 -10.48
C LYS A 230 10.48 -37.04 -10.47
N TYR A 231 10.77 -38.33 -10.65
CA TYR A 231 9.77 -39.41 -10.62
C TYR A 231 9.58 -40.02 -9.22
N LEU A 232 10.47 -39.70 -8.27
CA LEU A 232 10.46 -40.29 -6.92
C LEU A 232 9.20 -39.88 -6.13
N PHE A 233 8.84 -38.61 -6.15
CA PHE A 233 7.65 -38.12 -5.43
C PHE A 233 6.32 -38.71 -5.96
N PRO A 234 6.09 -38.78 -7.29
CA PRO A 234 4.96 -39.53 -7.85
C PRO A 234 4.92 -41.02 -7.44
N ILE A 235 6.07 -41.71 -7.46
CA ILE A 235 6.16 -43.13 -7.07
C ILE A 235 5.81 -43.30 -5.59
N VAL A 236 6.38 -42.48 -4.70
CA VAL A 236 6.11 -42.52 -3.25
C VAL A 236 4.63 -42.27 -2.96
N ASN A 237 4.00 -41.29 -3.61
CA ASN A 237 2.57 -41.04 -3.44
C ASN A 237 1.70 -42.22 -3.92
N PHE A 238 2.06 -42.85 -5.04
CA PHE A 238 1.36 -44.02 -5.54
C PHE A 238 1.52 -45.23 -4.59
N THR A 239 2.74 -45.46 -4.08
CA THR A 239 3.00 -46.52 -3.09
C THR A 239 2.23 -46.28 -1.79
N ASN A 240 2.19 -45.04 -1.29
CA ASN A 240 1.42 -44.69 -0.10
C ASN A 240 -0.09 -44.89 -0.30
N TYR A 241 -0.61 -44.57 -1.49
CA TYR A 241 -2.00 -44.85 -1.84
C TYR A 241 -2.32 -46.35 -1.87
N LEU A 242 -1.40 -47.18 -2.38
CA LEU A 242 -1.56 -48.64 -2.37
C LEU A 242 -1.52 -49.22 -0.94
N LEU A 243 -0.69 -48.68 -0.05
CA LEU A 243 -0.60 -49.12 1.35
C LEU A 243 -1.83 -48.74 2.18
N GLN A 244 -2.59 -47.73 1.75
CA GLN A 244 -3.80 -47.26 2.41
C GLN A 244 -5.08 -48.00 1.95
N LYS A 245 -4.97 -48.91 0.98
CA LYS A 245 -6.05 -49.79 0.52
C LYS A 245 -5.85 -51.22 1.02
#